data_AF-A0A966HZ29-F1
#
_entry.id   AF-A0A966HZ29-F1
#
_cell.length_a   1.000
_cell.length_b   1.000
_cell.length_c   1.000
_cell.angle_alpha   90.00
_cell.angle_beta   90.00
_cell.angle_gamma   90.00
#
_symmetry.space_group_name_H-M   'P 1'
#
loop_
_entity.id
_entity.type
_entity.pdbx_description
1 polymer ?
#
loop_
_entity_poly.entity_id
_entity_poly.type
_entity_poly.pdbx_seq_one_letter_code
_entity_poly.pdbx_strand_id
1 'polypeptide(L)' 'MAAPVYLGLIASAYYVGSKISDYTINAFYSWSIKWTVFILSLVFTGLYMEAAFIPAMLLYILINSTINPMMFASKRELTT' A
#
# COMPACT_ATOMS: atom_id res chain seq x y z
N MET A 1 -14.34 7.15 6.48
CA MET A 1 -13.46 8.08 5.72
C MET A 1 -12.01 7.60 5.61
N ALA A 2 -11.44 6.94 6.63
CA ALA A 2 -10.02 6.58 6.64
C ALA A 2 -9.61 5.46 5.65
N ALA A 3 -10.49 4.49 5.37
CA ALA A 3 -10.18 3.37 4.48
C ALA A 3 -10.08 3.74 2.98
N PRO A 4 -10.97 4.56 2.39
CA PRO A 4 -10.79 5.04 1.02
C PRO A 4 -9.49 5.82 0.80
N VAL A 5 -9.09 6.63 1.78
CA VAL A 5 -7.82 7.39 1.73
C VAL A 5 -6.64 6.43 1.75
N TYR A 6 -6.65 5.43 2.63
CA TYR A 6 -5.63 4.38 2.67
C TYR A 6 -5.50 3.62 1.34
N LEU A 7 -6.64 3.25 0.74
CA LEU A 7 -6.67 2.59 -0.56
C LEU A 7 -6.08 3.47 -1.67
N GLY A 8 -6.41 4.77 -1.68
CA GLY A 8 -5.84 5.72 -2.64
C GLY A 8 -4.32 5.89 -2.47
N LEU A 9 -3.85 5.99 -1.23
CA LEU A 9 -2.42 6.10 -0.91
C LEU A 9 -1.64 4.86 -1.36
N ILE A 10 -2.13 3.66 -1.04
CA ILE A 10 -1.42 2.43 -1.40
C ILE A 10 -1.49 2.15 -2.90
N ALA A 11 -2.62 2.45 -3.56
CA ALA A 11 -2.76 2.30 -5.00
C ALA A 11 -1.86 3.26 -5.78
N SER A 12 -1.78 4.53 -5.37
CA SER A 12 -0.86 5.50 -5.99
C SER A 12 0.61 5.13 -5.78
N ALA A 13 0.97 4.69 -4.57
CA ALA A 13 2.30 4.18 -4.27
C ALA A 13 2.70 2.99 -5.16
N TYR A 14 1.81 2.01 -5.31
CA TYR A 14 2.05 0.86 -6.18
C TYR A 14 2.01 1.20 -7.67
N TYR A 15 1.22 2.20 -8.09
CA TYR A 15 1.29 2.72 -9.44
C TYR A 15 2.68 3.29 -9.75
N VAL A 16 3.30 4.03 -8.83
CA VAL A 16 4.69 4.49 -8.98
C VAL A 16 5.64 3.29 -9.06
N GLY A 17 5.47 2.29 -8.20
CA GLY A 17 6.25 1.04 -8.23
C GLY A 17 6.16 0.31 -9.57
N SER A 18 4.99 0.32 -10.22
CA SER A 18 4.77 -0.30 -11.54
C SER A 18 5.63 0.30 -12.66
N LYS A 19 6.17 1.52 -12.46
CA LYS A 19 7.06 2.19 -13.42
C LYS A 19 8.53 1.81 -13.23
N ILE A 20 8.88 1.10 -12.14
CA ILE A 20 10.24 0.64 -11.87
C ILE A 20 10.51 -0.63 -12.69
N SER A 21 11.45 -0.54 -13.64
CA SER A 21 11.76 -1.63 -14.57
C SER A 21 12.58 -2.75 -13.92
N ASP A 22 13.49 -2.41 -13.00
CA ASP A 22 14.31 -3.37 -12.28
C ASP A 22 13.47 -4.10 -11.23
N TYR A 23 13.45 -5.43 -11.31
CA TYR A 23 12.65 -6.28 -10.43
C TYR A 23 13.06 -6.16 -8.96
N THR A 24 14.38 -6.13 -8.69
CA THR A 24 14.92 -6.06 -7.33
C THR A 24 14.57 -4.71 -6.70
N ILE A 25 14.74 -3.62 -7.45
CA ILE A 25 14.40 -2.27 -6.98
C ILE A 25 12.88 -2.17 -6.76
N ASN A 26 12.06 -2.70 -7.68
CA ASN A 26 10.60 -2.68 -7.54
C ASN A 26 10.14 -3.50 -6.33
N ALA A 27 10.71 -4.68 -6.10
CA ALA A 27 10.39 -5.52 -4.94
C ALA A 27 10.73 -4.81 -3.62
N PHE A 28 11.92 -4.20 -3.55
CA PHE A 28 12.34 -3.45 -2.37
C PHE A 28 11.46 -2.22 -2.14
N TYR A 29 11.23 -1.41 -3.18
CA TYR A 29 10.32 -0.27 -3.13
C TYR A 29 8.93 -0.66 -2.66
N SER A 30 8.35 -1.70 -3.26
CA SER A 30 7.00 -2.18 -2.96
C SER A 30 6.89 -2.69 -1.53
N TRP A 31 7.90 -3.38 -1.02
CA TRP A 31 7.95 -3.82 0.38
C TRP A 31 8.07 -2.63 1.33
N SER A 32 8.99 -1.70 1.07
CA SER A 32 9.20 -0.51 1.92
C SER A 32 7.96 0.38 1.96
N ILE A 33 7.39 0.73 0.80
CA ILE A 33 6.27 1.69 0.73
C ILE A 33 5.00 1.12 1.37
N LYS A 34 4.81 -0.20 1.29
CA LYS A 34 3.72 -0.91 1.97
C LYS A 34 3.73 -0.66 3.48
N TRP A 35 4.90 -0.80 4.11
CA TRP A 35 5.06 -0.54 5.54
C TRP A 35 4.98 0.94 5.87
N THR A 36 5.55 1.81 5.04
CA THR A 36 5.50 3.27 5.24
C THR A 36 4.06 3.78 5.25
N VAL A 37 3.24 3.40 4.25
CA VAL A 37 1.82 3.82 4.17
C VAL A 37 1.02 3.27 5.34
N PHE A 38 1.29 2.03 5.75
CA PHE A 38 0.66 1.41 6.92
C PHE A 38 0.95 2.19 8.21
N ILE A 39 2.22 2.44 8.51
CA ILE A 39 2.64 3.14 9.75
C ILE A 39 2.13 4.58 9.76
N LEU A 40 2.27 5.32 8.65
CA LEU A 40 1.80 6.71 8.57
C LEU A 40 0.28 6.80 8.79
N SER A 41 -0.48 5.84 8.28
CA SER A 41 -1.93 5.82 8.44
C SER A 41 -2.34 5.47 9.88
N LEU A 42 -1.60 4.57 10.55
CA LEU A 42 -1.80 4.29 11.98
C LEU A 42 -1.50 5.52 12.83
N VAL A 43 -0.37 6.19 12.59
CA VAL A 43 0.00 7.42 13.32
C VAL A 43 -1.05 8.51 13.09
N PHE A 44 -1.45 8.75 11.84
CA PHE A 44 -2.46 9.75 11.52
C PHE A 44 -3.80 9.45 12.21
N THR A 45 -4.24 8.20 12.16
CA THR A 45 -5.51 7.81 12.79
C THR A 45 -5.42 7.88 14.33
N GLY A 46 -4.29 7.47 14.89
CA GLY A 46 -4.05 7.53 16.34
C GLY A 46 -3.97 8.95 16.87
N LEU A 47 -3.46 9.91 16.08
CA LEU A 47 -3.35 11.30 16.50
C LEU A 47 -4.64 12.11 16.28
N TYR A 48 -5.39 11.83 15.21
CA TYR A 48 -6.49 12.71 14.76
C TYR A 48 -7.86 12.05 14.76
N MET A 49 -7.95 10.72 14.92
CA MET A 49 -9.19 9.95 14.78
C MET A 49 -9.28 8.82 15.83
N GLU A 50 -8.93 9.11 17.10
CA GLU A 50 -8.81 8.09 18.16
C GLU A 50 -10.03 7.16 18.27
N ALA A 51 -11.25 7.70 18.23
CA ALA A 51 -12.48 6.90 18.31
C ALA A 51 -12.62 5.86 17.17
N ALA A 52 -11.93 6.08 16.05
CA ALA A 52 -11.91 5.19 14.89
C ALA A 52 -10.62 4.36 14.78
N PHE A 53 -9.69 4.47 15.74
CA PHE A 53 -8.37 3.85 15.64
C PHE A 53 -8.43 2.33 15.49
N ILE A 54 -9.11 1.63 16.41
CA ILE A 54 -9.24 0.17 16.38
C ILE A 54 -9.90 -0.33 15.09
N PRO A 55 -11.08 0.15 14.67
CA PRO A 55 -11.69 -0.32 13.43
C PRO A 55 -10.84 0.03 12.18
N ALA A 56 -10.19 1.19 12.16
CA ALA A 56 -9.30 1.57 11.06
C ALA A 56 -8.04 0.69 11.00
N MET A 57 -7.41 0.39 12.13
CA MET A 57 -6.26 -0.50 12.23
C MET A 57 -6.57 -1.89 11.66
N LEU A 58 -7.71 -2.47 12.02
CA LEU A 58 -8.16 -3.77 11.49
C LEU A 58 -8.34 -3.72 9.97
N LEU A 59 -8.95 -2.66 9.45
CA LEU A 59 -9.10 -2.46 8.01
C LEU A 59 -7.76 -2.27 7.30
N TYR A 60 -6.84 -1.51 7.89
CA TYR A 60 -5.49 -1.34 7.34
C TYR A 60 -4.76 -2.67 7.29
N ILE A 61 -4.82 -3.49 8.34
CA ILE A 61 -4.23 -4.84 8.36
C ILE A 61 -4.85 -5.70 7.26
N LEU A 62 -6.18 -5.70 7.13
CA LEU A 62 -6.88 -6.46 6.08
C LEU A 62 -6.41 -6.03 4.69
N ILE A 63 -6.47 -4.73 4.39
CA ILE A 63 -6.04 -4.20 3.09
C ILE A 63 -4.56 -4.50 2.84
N ASN A 64 -3.70 -4.31 3.84
CA ASN A 64 -2.27 -4.56 3.72
C ASN A 64 -1.96 -6.05 3.51
N SER A 65 -2.79 -6.94 4.02
CA SER A 65 -2.62 -8.40 3.83
C SER A 65 -3.16 -8.86 2.47
N THR A 66 -4.24 -8.24 1.99
CA THR A 66 -4.89 -8.62 0.73
C THR A 66 -4.24 -8.00 -0.51
N ILE A 67 -3.83 -6.72 -0.46
CA ILE A 67 -3.27 -6.06 -1.64
C ILE A 67 -1.80 -6.44 -1.82
N ASN A 68 -1.55 -7.18 -2.89
CA ASN A 68 -0.20 -7.51 -3.33
C ASN A 68 0.28 -6.48 -4.38
N PRO A 69 1.49 -5.89 -4.24
CA PRO A 69 2.07 -4.99 -5.25
C PRO A 69 2.12 -5.60 -6.66
N MET A 70 2.22 -6.92 -6.78
CA MET A 70 2.17 -7.64 -8.06
C MET A 70 0.84 -7.48 -8.82
N MET A 71 -0.25 -7.07 -8.15
CA MET A 71 -1.52 -6.74 -8.81
C MET A 71 -1.41 -5.52 -9.74
N PHE A 72 -0.41 -4.66 -9.51
CA PHE A 72 -0.17 -3.43 -10.27
C PHE A 72 1.05 -3.54 -11.19
N ALA A 73 1.81 -4.63 -11.10
CA ALA A 73 2.87 -4.89 -12.05
C ALA A 73 2.26 -5.04 -13.44
N SER A 74 2.74 -4.25 -14.41
CA SER A 74 2.42 -4.48 -15.81
C SER A 74 2.75 -5.93 -16.12
N LYS A 75 1.77 -6.69 -16.65
CA LYS A 75 2.05 -7.99 -17.27
C LYS A 75 3.10 -7.70 -18.32
N ARG A 76 4.39 -7.95 -18.03
CA ARG A 76 5.37 -8.12 -19.09
C ARG A 76 4.79 -9.23 -19.93
N GLU A 77 4.30 -8.90 -21.12
CA GLU A 77 4.03 -9.90 -22.13
C GLU A 77 5.32 -10.72 -22.20
N LEU A 78 5.21 -12.00 -21.84
CA LEU A 78 6.24 -12.97 -22.14
C LEU A 78 6.23 -13.10 -23.66
N THR A 79 6.84 -12.14 -24.36
CA THR A 79 7.27 -12.34 -25.73
C THR A 79 8.49 -13.26 -25.67
N THR A 80 8.19 -14.56 -25.64
CA THR A 80 9.08 -15.62 -26.10
C THR A 80 8.61 -16.06 -27.46
#